data_AF-A0A3M6UPI2-F1
#
_entry.id   AF-A0A3M6UPI2-F1
#
_cell.length_a   1.000
_cell.length_b   1.000
_cell.length_c   1.000
_cell.angle_alpha   90.00
_cell.angle_beta   90.00
_cell.angle_gamma   90.00
#
_symmetry.space_group_name_H-M   'P 1'
#
loop_
_entity.id
_entity.type
_entity.pdbx_description
1 polymer ?
#
loop_
_entity_poly.entity_id
_entity_poly.type
_entity_poly.pdbx_seq_one_letter_code
_entity_poly.pdbx_strand_id
1 'polypeptide(L)'
;MRNALSGWITRGEKAYGSAIFLRWKLTDGSYSCILHVAKAFVAPLKKKSVPCLELTGSTRICKKEFWIHSQTMLTRRKTSPRKFKLFLLVRVAEIQETMSSEACKYIRSDHNPADVLMRGTRLQKLKTWYEGPPFLKCLEEESPKFKENPNGCGEELSEEIKPLNNFQSCEHPKTSRLLSYINGVKRKTLANVLRFTNSTRLKVKKRHHFTEELRESKLWLLKWNKKLIPASDEQGVL
;
A
#
# COMPACT_ATOMS: atom_id res chain seq x y z
N MET A 1 30.62 6.31 9.08
CA MET A 1 29.87 5.27 9.81
C MET A 1 28.58 4.98 9.05
N ARG A 2 28.29 3.73 8.68
CA ARG A 2 26.98 3.39 8.07
C ARG A 2 26.00 3.08 9.20
N ASN A 3 25.09 4.00 9.47
CA ASN A 3 23.98 3.76 10.39
C ASN A 3 22.81 3.14 9.61
N ALA A 4 22.24 2.07 10.15
CA ALA A 4 21.09 1.37 9.60
C ALA A 4 19.86 1.59 10.50
N LEU A 5 18.72 1.84 9.88
CA LEU A 5 17.42 1.88 10.55
C LEU A 5 16.66 0.65 10.11
N SER A 6 16.25 -0.17 11.07
CA SER A 6 15.50 -1.38 10.82
C SER A 6 14.17 -1.28 11.58
N GLY A 7 13.06 -1.51 10.88
CA GLY A 7 11.71 -1.42 11.44
C GLY A 7 11.07 -2.80 11.59
N TRP A 8 10.34 -3.01 12.67
CA TRP A 8 9.54 -4.21 12.93
C TRP A 8 8.10 -3.81 13.16
N ILE A 9 7.19 -4.69 12.73
CA ILE A 9 5.75 -4.48 12.85
C ILE A 9 5.18 -5.70 13.53
N THR A 10 4.25 -5.49 14.44
CA THR A 10 3.44 -6.53 15.05
C THR A 10 1.98 -6.19 14.90
N ARG A 11 1.14 -7.23 14.86
CA ARG A 11 -0.29 -7.05 14.85
C ARG A 11 -1.03 -8.23 15.48
N GLY A 12 -2.19 -7.93 16.06
CA GLY A 12 -3.22 -8.89 16.41
C GLY A 12 -4.62 -8.28 16.32
N GLU A 13 -5.59 -8.99 16.89
CA GLU A 13 -7.00 -8.60 16.82
C GLU A 13 -7.31 -7.33 17.62
N LYS A 14 -6.67 -7.17 18.78
CA LYS A 14 -6.96 -6.09 19.73
C LYS A 14 -6.05 -4.87 19.59
N ALA A 15 -4.87 -5.04 19.00
CA ALA A 15 -3.85 -4.00 18.92
C ALA A 15 -2.89 -4.25 17.76
N TYR A 16 -2.18 -3.20 17.36
CA TYR A 16 -1.07 -3.28 16.43
C TYR A 16 0.05 -2.34 16.89
N GLY A 17 1.28 -2.66 16.50
CA GLY A 17 2.45 -1.91 16.97
C GLY A 17 3.62 -2.00 16.01
N SER A 18 4.57 -1.11 16.22
CA SER A 18 5.79 -1.02 15.43
C SER A 18 6.96 -0.54 16.28
N ALA A 19 8.13 -1.12 16.08
CA ALA A 19 9.36 -0.75 16.74
C ALA A 19 10.46 -0.51 15.71
N ILE A 20 11.17 0.62 15.80
CA ILE A 20 12.34 0.94 14.98
C ILE A 20 13.56 0.89 15.88
N PHE A 21 14.58 0.15 15.44
CA PHE A 21 15.89 0.18 16.06
C PHE A 21 16.88 0.91 15.16
N LEU A 22 17.69 1.76 15.77
CA LEU A 22 18.87 2.35 15.16
C LEU A 22 20.05 1.43 15.46
N ARG A 23 20.76 1.01 14.41
CA ARG A 23 21.93 0.13 14.47
C ARG A 23 23.14 0.86 13.90
N TRP A 24 24.29 0.77 14.56
CA TRP A 24 25.55 1.33 14.10
C TRP A 24 26.70 0.37 14.36
N LYS A 25 27.74 0.46 13.51
CA LYS A 25 28.95 -0.34 13.62
C LYS A 25 29.94 0.32 14.58
N LEU A 26 30.48 -0.47 15.51
CA LEU A 26 31.53 -0.09 16.44
C LEU A 26 32.92 -0.26 15.81
N THR A 27 33.94 0.30 16.47
CA THR A 27 35.34 0.27 15.99
C THR A 27 35.94 -1.13 15.97
N ASP A 28 35.48 -2.01 16.87
CA ASP A 28 35.87 -3.42 16.96
C ASP A 28 35.20 -4.31 15.90
N GLY A 29 34.32 -3.75 15.07
CA GLY A 29 33.58 -4.47 14.04
C GLY A 29 32.22 -5.02 14.48
N SER A 30 31.91 -4.99 15.77
CA SER A 30 30.61 -5.38 16.32
C SER A 30 29.53 -4.31 16.03
N TYR A 31 28.27 -4.62 16.32
CA TYR A 31 27.18 -3.67 16.19
C TYR A 31 26.56 -3.38 17.55
N SER A 32 26.18 -2.12 17.73
CA SER A 32 25.29 -1.72 18.80
C SER A 32 23.98 -1.23 18.21
N CYS A 33 22.92 -1.36 19.00
CA CYS A 33 21.60 -0.91 18.61
C CYS A 33 20.84 -0.33 19.80
N ILE A 34 19.88 0.53 19.48
CA ILE A 34 18.96 1.11 20.45
C ILE A 34 17.59 1.28 19.82
N LEU A 35 16.54 1.14 20.62
CA LEU A 35 15.19 1.50 20.21
C LEU A 35 15.15 3.00 19.93
N HIS A 36 14.83 3.34 18.68
CA HIS A 36 14.69 4.72 18.27
C HIS A 36 13.24 5.20 18.42
N VAL A 37 12.28 4.39 17.96
CA VAL A 37 10.85 4.71 18.01
C VAL A 37 10.07 3.44 18.31
N ALA A 38 9.15 3.51 19.25
CA ALA A 38 8.10 2.50 19.41
C ALA A 38 6.72 3.17 19.36
N LYS A 39 5.79 2.53 18.67
CA LYS A 39 4.42 3.02 18.58
C LYS A 39 3.46 1.85 18.68
N ALA A 40 2.49 1.96 19.59
CA ALA A 40 1.44 0.99 19.78
C ALA A 40 0.08 1.68 19.61
N PHE A 41 -0.89 0.95 19.06
CA PHE A 41 -2.24 1.44 18.81
C PHE A 41 -3.25 0.35 19.14
N VAL A 42 -4.38 0.76 19.70
CA VAL A 42 -5.55 -0.12 19.87
C VAL A 42 -6.22 -0.32 18.52
N ALA A 43 -6.67 -1.54 18.24
CA ALA A 43 -7.39 -1.85 17.03
C ALA A 43 -8.72 -1.05 16.99
N PRO A 44 -9.12 -0.49 15.84
CA PRO A 44 -10.37 0.25 15.73
C PRO A 44 -11.59 -0.61 16.11
N LEU A 45 -12.56 -0.01 16.83
CA LEU A 45 -13.82 -0.68 17.22
C LEU A 45 -14.63 -1.15 16.01
N LYS A 46 -14.59 -0.38 14.90
CA LYS A 46 -15.12 -0.85 13.61
C LYS A 46 -14.17 -1.91 13.07
N LYS A 47 -14.66 -3.15 12.95
CA LYS A 47 -13.93 -4.27 12.33
C LYS A 47 -13.35 -3.83 10.98
N LYS A 48 -12.07 -3.50 10.96
CA LYS A 48 -11.27 -3.41 9.74
C LYS A 48 -10.61 -4.76 9.53
N SER A 49 -10.47 -5.19 8.29
CA SER A 49 -9.83 -6.48 8.05
C SER A 49 -8.40 -6.45 8.57
N VAL A 50 -7.98 -7.60 9.04
CA VAL A 50 -6.65 -7.92 9.54
C VAL A 50 -5.51 -7.24 8.75
N PRO A 51 -5.43 -7.36 7.41
CA PRO A 51 -4.38 -6.71 6.64
C PRO A 51 -4.41 -5.19 6.65
N CYS A 52 -5.55 -4.55 6.92
CA CYS A 52 -5.66 -3.09 6.89
C CYS A 52 -4.69 -2.43 7.86
N LEU A 53 -4.50 -3.05 9.01
CA LEU A 53 -3.71 -2.49 10.11
C LEU A 53 -2.22 -2.78 9.93
N GLU A 54 -1.85 -3.96 9.42
CA GLU A 54 -0.45 -4.29 9.11
C GLU A 54 0.13 -3.40 7.99
N LEU A 55 -0.61 -3.21 6.89
CA LEU A 55 -0.11 -2.45 5.73
C LEU A 55 0.00 -0.93 6.00
N THR A 56 -0.78 -0.41 6.95
CA THR A 56 -0.74 1.00 7.33
C THR A 56 0.48 1.31 8.23
N GLY A 57 0.95 0.34 9.01
CA GLY A 57 2.13 0.47 9.87
C GLY A 57 3.45 0.44 9.08
N SER A 58 3.55 -0.38 8.03
CA SER A 58 4.81 -0.58 7.30
C SER A 58 5.28 0.62 6.50
N THR A 59 4.36 1.25 5.76
CA THR A 59 4.68 2.35 4.80
C THR A 59 5.25 3.60 5.45
N ARG A 60 4.93 3.85 6.72
CA ARG A 60 5.18 5.15 7.36
C ARG A 60 6.46 5.22 8.18
N ILE A 61 7.10 4.08 8.43
CA ILE A 61 7.98 3.94 9.59
C ILE A 61 9.44 3.71 9.20
N CYS A 62 9.74 2.86 8.21
CA CYS A 62 11.11 2.68 7.74
C CYS A 62 11.16 2.41 6.23
N LYS A 63 11.94 3.22 5.49
CA LYS A 63 12.12 3.07 4.03
C LYS A 63 13.32 2.20 3.63
N LYS A 64 14.26 1.94 4.57
CA LYS A 64 15.52 1.25 4.29
C LYS A 64 15.43 -0.25 4.52
N GLU A 65 14.93 -0.65 5.69
CA GLU A 65 14.84 -2.05 6.06
C GLU A 65 13.68 -2.26 7.02
N PHE A 66 12.80 -3.19 6.70
CA PHE A 66 11.71 -3.58 7.57
C PHE A 66 11.53 -5.09 7.62
N TRP A 67 11.00 -5.56 8.74
CA TRP A 67 10.85 -6.95 9.07
C TRP A 67 9.39 -7.26 9.33
N ILE A 68 8.90 -8.31 8.68
CA ILE A 68 7.52 -8.78 8.78
C ILE A 68 7.54 -10.19 9.32
N HIS A 69 6.71 -10.47 10.33
CA HIS A 69 6.54 -11.82 10.86
C HIS A 69 5.28 -12.54 10.38
N SER A 70 4.36 -11.82 9.74
CA SER A 70 3.16 -12.39 9.14
C SER A 70 3.46 -12.91 7.73
N GLN A 71 3.35 -14.23 7.55
CA GLN A 71 3.47 -14.86 6.22
C GLN A 71 2.39 -14.34 5.28
N THR A 72 1.18 -14.07 5.79
CA THR A 72 0.10 -13.44 5.03
C THR A 72 0.48 -12.07 4.50
N MET A 73 1.16 -11.25 5.30
CA MET A 73 1.66 -9.96 4.84
C MET A 73 2.73 -10.06 3.77
N LEU A 74 3.66 -11.00 3.93
CA LEU A 74 4.69 -11.24 2.93
C LEU A 74 4.07 -11.66 1.59
N THR A 75 3.12 -12.58 1.62
CA THR A 75 2.42 -13.05 0.41
C THR A 75 1.60 -11.92 -0.23
N ARG A 76 0.86 -11.13 0.57
CA ARG A 76 0.10 -9.97 0.06
C ARG A 76 1.03 -8.95 -0.64
N ARG A 77 2.18 -8.65 -0.04
CA ARG A 77 3.19 -7.75 -0.63
C ARG A 77 3.78 -8.28 -1.93
N LYS A 78 4.00 -9.59 -2.05
CA LYS A 78 4.54 -10.22 -3.28
C LYS A 78 3.49 -10.39 -4.37
N THR A 79 2.21 -10.32 -4.02
CA THR A 79 1.10 -10.51 -4.94
C THR A 79 0.77 -9.22 -5.67
N SER A 80 0.40 -9.31 -6.96
CA SER A 80 -0.06 -8.14 -7.72
C SER A 80 -1.27 -7.48 -7.04
N PRO A 81 -1.25 -6.14 -6.80
CA PRO A 81 -2.34 -5.42 -6.15
C PRO A 81 -3.70 -5.64 -6.83
N ARG A 82 -3.69 -5.84 -8.15
CA ARG A 82 -4.89 -6.01 -8.98
C ARG A 82 -5.76 -7.19 -8.57
N LYS A 83 -5.14 -8.21 -7.96
CA LYS A 83 -5.82 -9.42 -7.47
C LYS A 83 -6.66 -9.15 -6.22
N PHE A 84 -6.39 -8.08 -5.48
CA PHE A 84 -7.09 -7.79 -4.22
C PHE A 84 -8.29 -6.86 -4.39
N LYS A 85 -9.27 -6.97 -3.49
CA LYS A 85 -10.34 -5.97 -3.34
C LYS A 85 -9.76 -4.55 -3.19
N LEU A 86 -10.52 -3.53 -3.61
CA LEU A 86 -10.06 -2.15 -3.81
C LEU A 86 -9.21 -1.60 -2.65
N PHE A 87 -9.62 -1.84 -1.41
CA PHE A 87 -8.89 -1.34 -0.23
C PHE A 87 -7.47 -1.93 -0.15
N LEU A 88 -7.35 -3.25 -0.22
CA LEU A 88 -6.08 -3.96 -0.17
C LEU A 88 -5.21 -3.63 -1.39
N LEU A 89 -5.83 -3.49 -2.55
CA LEU A 89 -5.16 -3.06 -3.78
C LEU A 89 -4.42 -1.75 -3.57
N VAL A 90 -5.11 -0.71 -3.08
CA VAL A 90 -4.49 0.61 -2.88
C VAL A 90 -3.31 0.52 -1.92
N ARG A 91 -3.44 -0.22 -0.82
CA ARG A 91 -2.37 -0.35 0.19
C ARG A 91 -1.17 -1.16 -0.30
N VAL A 92 -1.42 -2.27 -0.97
CA VAL A 92 -0.33 -3.09 -1.52
C VAL A 92 0.39 -2.32 -2.63
N ALA A 93 -0.34 -1.55 -3.45
CA ALA A 93 0.27 -0.66 -4.44
C ALA A 93 1.13 0.43 -3.77
N GLU A 94 0.61 1.14 -2.77
CA GLU A 94 1.37 2.13 -1.99
C GLU A 94 2.67 1.53 -1.42
N ILE A 95 2.62 0.32 -0.86
CA ILE A 95 3.80 -0.37 -0.33
C ILE A 95 4.80 -0.72 -1.42
N GLN A 96 4.33 -1.31 -2.53
CA GLN A 96 5.19 -1.71 -3.63
C GLN A 96 5.84 -0.52 -4.34
N GLU A 97 5.16 0.64 -4.39
CA GLU A 97 5.71 1.88 -4.96
C GLU A 97 6.72 2.54 -4.02
N THR A 98 6.49 2.49 -2.72
CA THR A 98 7.33 3.19 -1.73
C THR A 98 8.53 2.36 -1.26
N MET A 99 8.44 1.03 -1.33
CA MET A 99 9.45 0.10 -0.78
C MET A 99 9.97 -0.85 -1.85
N SER A 100 11.30 -0.98 -1.96
CA SER A 100 11.89 -2.04 -2.78
C SER A 100 11.60 -3.42 -2.19
N SER A 101 11.54 -4.45 -3.05
CA SER A 101 11.29 -5.83 -2.60
C SER A 101 12.36 -6.31 -1.60
N GLU A 102 13.60 -5.87 -1.83
CA GLU A 102 14.82 -6.19 -1.07
C GLU A 102 14.85 -5.56 0.33
N ALA A 103 14.10 -4.49 0.56
CA ALA A 103 14.05 -3.81 1.86
C ALA A 103 13.23 -4.57 2.91
N CYS A 104 12.49 -5.62 2.53
CA CYS A 104 11.70 -6.42 3.47
C CYS A 104 12.34 -7.77 3.74
N LYS A 105 12.46 -8.10 5.03
CA LYS A 105 12.93 -9.40 5.49
C LYS A 105 11.84 -10.11 6.30
N TYR A 106 11.81 -11.44 6.25
CA TYR A 106 10.95 -12.24 7.11
C TYR A 106 11.62 -12.44 8.47
N ILE A 107 10.85 -12.36 9.56
CA ILE A 107 11.28 -12.77 10.89
C ILE A 107 10.23 -13.71 11.50
N ARG A 108 10.63 -14.71 12.28
CA ARG A 108 9.62 -15.50 12.99
C ARG A 108 8.96 -14.67 14.10
N SER A 109 7.68 -14.93 14.37
CA SER A 109 6.91 -14.19 15.40
C SER A 109 7.55 -14.24 16.80
N ASP A 110 8.18 -15.35 17.18
CA ASP A 110 8.89 -15.50 18.46
C ASP A 110 10.14 -14.59 18.57
N HIS A 111 10.69 -14.15 17.44
CA HIS A 111 11.85 -13.27 17.37
C HIS A 111 11.48 -11.82 17.03
N ASN A 112 10.19 -11.50 16.85
CA ASN A 112 9.76 -10.16 16.48
C ASN A 112 9.79 -9.21 17.70
N PRO A 113 10.71 -8.23 17.77
CA PRO A 113 10.79 -7.31 18.90
C PRO A 113 9.57 -6.40 19.02
N ALA A 114 8.81 -6.17 17.94
CA ALA A 114 7.61 -5.35 17.99
C ALA A 114 6.49 -6.01 18.81
N ASP A 115 6.47 -7.35 18.92
CA ASP A 115 5.41 -8.07 19.64
C ASP A 115 5.32 -7.72 21.13
N VAL A 116 6.43 -7.25 21.73
CA VAL A 116 6.46 -6.73 23.11
C VAL A 116 5.44 -5.62 23.31
N LEU A 117 5.18 -4.80 22.29
CA LEU A 117 4.22 -3.71 22.33
C LEU A 117 2.77 -4.18 22.48
N MET A 118 2.49 -5.43 22.12
CA MET A 118 1.14 -6.00 22.24
C MET A 118 1.02 -6.99 23.40
N ARG A 119 2.04 -7.84 23.60
CA ARG A 119 2.02 -8.87 24.67
C ARG A 119 2.35 -8.29 26.04
N GLY A 120 3.00 -7.13 26.08
CA GLY A 120 3.64 -6.62 27.27
C GLY A 120 4.92 -7.39 27.59
N THR A 121 5.72 -6.84 28.51
CA THR A 121 6.91 -7.51 29.04
C THR A 121 7.11 -7.16 30.51
N ARG A 122 7.87 -7.98 31.23
CA ARG A 122 8.27 -7.68 32.61
C ARG A 122 9.26 -6.51 32.59
N LEU A 123 9.18 -5.62 33.58
CA LEU A 123 10.05 -4.43 33.70
C LEU A 123 11.55 -4.76 33.57
N GLN A 124 11.99 -5.88 34.14
CA GLN A 124 13.38 -6.34 34.07
C GLN A 124 13.86 -6.57 32.62
N LYS A 125 12.98 -7.09 31.76
CA LYS A 125 13.29 -7.37 30.35
C LYS A 125 13.13 -6.14 29.45
N LEU A 126 12.51 -5.07 29.94
CA LEU A 126 12.28 -3.87 29.17
C LEU A 126 13.59 -3.14 28.86
N LYS A 127 14.54 -3.13 29.81
CA LYS A 127 15.90 -2.57 29.60
C LYS A 127 16.60 -3.25 28.42
N THR A 128 16.67 -4.57 28.43
CA THR A 128 17.27 -5.35 27.33
C THR A 128 16.52 -5.14 26.01
N TRP A 129 15.20 -4.95 26.04
CA TRP A 129 14.42 -4.65 24.85
C TRP A 129 14.77 -3.27 24.25
N TYR A 130 15.01 -2.24 25.08
CA TYR A 130 15.47 -0.93 24.59
C TYR A 130 16.83 -0.99 23.89
N GLU A 131 17.71 -1.89 24.32
CA GLU A 131 19.01 -2.11 23.68
C GLU A 131 18.94 -2.96 22.40
N GLY A 132 17.73 -3.39 22.02
CA GLY A 132 17.48 -4.21 20.85
C GLY A 132 17.82 -5.70 21.01
N PRO A 133 17.22 -6.55 20.17
CA PRO A 133 17.43 -7.98 20.25
C PRO A 133 18.88 -8.38 19.92
N PRO A 134 19.41 -9.47 20.52
CA PRO A 134 20.82 -9.85 20.39
C PRO A 134 21.30 -9.99 18.95
N PHE A 135 20.46 -10.52 18.05
CA PHE A 135 20.84 -10.73 16.65
C PHE A 135 21.12 -9.43 15.88
N LEU A 136 20.68 -8.26 16.35
CA LEU A 136 21.04 -6.97 15.74
C LEU A 136 22.44 -6.50 16.11
N LYS A 137 23.01 -7.06 17.19
CA LYS A 137 24.38 -6.77 17.64
C LYS A 137 25.42 -7.65 16.93
N CYS A 138 24.99 -8.74 16.31
CA CYS A 138 25.80 -9.69 15.55
C CYS A 138 26.10 -9.23 14.11
N LEU A 139 27.00 -9.93 13.42
CA LEU A 139 27.25 -9.74 11.99
C LEU A 139 26.02 -10.16 11.16
N GLU A 140 25.87 -9.59 9.97
CA GLU A 140 24.72 -9.90 9.09
C GLU A 140 24.70 -11.36 8.63
N GLU A 141 25.87 -12.02 8.59
CA GLU A 141 26.00 -13.45 8.28
C GLU A 141 25.48 -14.37 9.39
N GLU A 142 25.55 -13.91 10.65
CA GLU A 142 25.07 -14.59 11.85
C GLU A 142 23.59 -14.27 12.15
N SER A 143 23.01 -13.33 11.40
CA SER A 143 21.60 -12.98 11.56
C SER A 143 20.74 -14.19 11.17
N PRO A 144 19.69 -14.50 11.96
CA PRO A 144 18.89 -15.68 11.74
C PRO A 144 18.22 -15.63 10.36
N LYS A 145 18.53 -16.63 9.53
CA LYS A 145 17.96 -16.79 8.19
C LYS A 145 16.62 -17.51 8.32
N PHE A 146 15.54 -16.73 8.41
CA PHE A 146 14.20 -17.30 8.49
C PHE A 146 13.69 -17.66 7.09
N LYS A 147 13.27 -18.92 6.91
CA LYS A 147 12.63 -19.38 5.68
C LYS A 147 11.14 -19.03 5.71
N GLU A 148 10.66 -18.41 4.64
CA GLU A 148 9.24 -18.19 4.42
C GLU A 148 8.52 -19.53 4.20
N ASN A 149 7.29 -19.68 4.69
CA ASN A 149 6.42 -20.79 4.32
C ASN A 149 5.32 -20.26 3.39
N PRO A 150 5.37 -20.55 2.08
CA PRO A 150 4.37 -20.07 1.12
C PRO A 150 2.97 -20.68 1.33
N ASN A 151 2.88 -21.85 1.96
CA ASN A 151 1.67 -22.67 2.00
C ASN A 151 0.76 -22.39 3.21
N GLY A 152 1.25 -21.63 4.21
CA GLY A 152 0.52 -21.41 5.48
C GLY A 152 -0.62 -20.39 5.43
N CYS A 153 -0.98 -19.88 4.25
CA CYS A 153 -1.72 -18.62 4.11
C CYS A 153 -3.00 -18.71 3.25
N GLY A 154 -3.31 -19.88 2.69
CA GLY A 154 -4.29 -20.03 1.61
C GLY A 154 -5.70 -19.52 1.94
N GLU A 155 -6.18 -19.78 3.15
CA GLU A 155 -7.58 -19.49 3.54
C GLU A 155 -7.85 -17.98 3.65
N GLU A 156 -7.03 -17.24 4.41
CA GLU A 156 -7.22 -15.80 4.67
C GLU A 156 -7.02 -14.93 3.41
N LEU A 157 -6.21 -15.40 2.45
CA LEU A 157 -6.02 -14.75 1.15
C LEU A 157 -7.21 -14.93 0.21
N SER A 158 -7.88 -16.08 0.28
CA SER A 158 -8.94 -16.45 -0.67
C SER A 158 -10.17 -15.53 -0.56
N GLU A 159 -10.53 -15.11 0.65
CA GLU A 159 -11.64 -14.19 0.89
C GLU A 159 -11.36 -12.76 0.40
N GLU A 160 -10.10 -12.41 0.22
CA GLU A 160 -9.62 -11.05 -0.04
C GLU A 160 -9.26 -10.80 -1.50
N ILE A 161 -8.97 -11.88 -2.22
CA ILE A 161 -8.80 -11.89 -3.66
C ILE A 161 -10.16 -11.61 -4.31
N LYS A 162 -10.17 -10.76 -5.35
CA LYS A 162 -11.37 -10.59 -6.17
C LYS A 162 -11.70 -11.96 -6.76
N PRO A 163 -12.96 -12.44 -6.68
CA PRO A 163 -13.34 -13.64 -7.41
C PRO A 163 -12.92 -13.44 -8.87
N LEU A 164 -12.34 -14.48 -9.45
CA LEU A 164 -11.93 -14.50 -10.85
C LEU A 164 -13.20 -14.51 -11.72
N ASN A 165 -13.97 -13.44 -11.67
CA ASN A 165 -14.85 -13.12 -12.78
C ASN A 165 -13.88 -12.85 -13.92
N ASN A 166 -13.88 -13.74 -14.91
CA ASN A 166 -13.51 -13.38 -16.26
C ASN A 166 -13.99 -11.93 -16.48
N PHE A 167 -13.16 -11.10 -17.13
CA PHE A 167 -13.62 -9.83 -17.66
C PHE A 167 -14.70 -10.11 -18.72
N GLN A 168 -15.86 -10.60 -18.29
CA GLN A 168 -17.10 -10.43 -18.99
C GLN A 168 -17.36 -8.95 -18.83
N SER A 169 -17.44 -8.27 -19.97
CA SER A 169 -17.95 -6.92 -20.11
C SER A 169 -19.35 -6.85 -19.50
N CYS A 170 -19.43 -6.81 -18.18
CA CYS A 170 -20.67 -6.70 -17.44
C CYS A 170 -21.01 -5.22 -17.41
N GLU A 171 -21.96 -4.83 -18.24
CA GLU A 171 -22.68 -3.57 -18.07
C GLU A 171 -23.31 -3.58 -16.66
N HIS A 172 -22.65 -2.91 -15.71
CA HIS A 172 -23.13 -2.83 -14.34
C HIS A 172 -24.42 -1.97 -14.33
N PRO A 173 -25.48 -2.34 -13.60
CA PRO A 173 -26.71 -1.53 -13.51
C PRO A 173 -26.49 -0.12 -12.90
N LYS A 174 -25.35 0.11 -12.23
CA LYS A 174 -24.94 1.45 -11.78
C LYS A 174 -24.25 2.27 -12.88
N THR A 175 -23.53 1.62 -13.81
CA THR A 175 -23.03 2.28 -15.02
C THR A 175 -24.15 2.56 -16.02
N SER A 176 -25.18 1.72 -16.11
CA SER A 176 -26.35 2.04 -16.94
C SER A 176 -27.11 3.28 -16.45
N ARG A 177 -27.22 3.48 -15.13
CA ARG A 177 -27.79 4.71 -14.52
C ARG A 177 -26.93 5.96 -14.76
N LEU A 178 -25.61 5.83 -14.72
CA LEU A 178 -24.69 6.94 -15.05
C LEU A 178 -24.70 7.24 -16.55
N LEU A 179 -24.82 6.20 -17.39
CA LEU A 179 -24.93 6.31 -18.85
C LEU A 179 -26.30 6.87 -19.29
N SER A 180 -27.38 6.60 -18.54
CA SER A 180 -28.70 7.19 -18.79
C SER A 180 -28.75 8.67 -18.44
N TYR A 181 -28.01 9.10 -17.41
CA TYR A 181 -27.87 10.51 -17.04
C TYR A 181 -27.13 11.32 -18.12
N ILE A 182 -26.22 10.66 -18.83
CA ILE A 182 -25.55 11.19 -20.01
C ILE A 182 -26.42 10.89 -21.24
N ASN A 183 -27.55 11.59 -21.35
CA ASN A 183 -28.43 11.49 -22.52
C ASN A 183 -27.68 11.88 -23.81
N GLY A 184 -28.15 11.37 -24.96
CA GLY A 184 -27.50 11.57 -26.26
C GLY A 184 -27.36 13.05 -26.65
N VAL A 185 -28.23 13.91 -26.14
CA VAL A 185 -28.20 15.36 -26.37
C VAL A 185 -26.95 15.97 -25.72
N LYS A 186 -26.69 15.72 -24.43
CA LYS A 186 -25.50 16.26 -23.73
C LYS A 186 -24.19 15.81 -24.39
N ARG A 187 -24.12 14.57 -24.90
CA ARG A 187 -22.94 14.07 -25.63
C ARG A 187 -22.75 14.81 -26.95
N LYS A 188 -23.80 14.94 -27.75
CA LYS A 188 -23.76 15.67 -29.03
C LYS A 188 -23.41 17.15 -28.83
N THR A 189 -23.99 17.80 -27.82
CA THR A 189 -23.69 19.19 -27.49
C THR A 189 -22.22 19.36 -27.11
N LEU A 190 -21.69 18.53 -26.21
CA LEU A 190 -20.29 18.63 -25.82
C LEU A 190 -19.33 18.27 -26.97
N ALA A 191 -19.67 17.28 -27.82
CA ALA A 191 -18.91 16.96 -29.02
C ALA A 191 -18.82 18.17 -29.96
N ASN A 192 -19.94 18.86 -30.20
CA ASN A 192 -19.96 20.07 -31.03
C ASN A 192 -19.15 21.21 -30.42
N VAL A 193 -19.19 21.40 -29.09
CA VAL A 193 -18.39 22.41 -28.38
C VAL A 193 -16.90 22.09 -28.51
N LEU A 194 -16.48 20.85 -28.23
CA LEU A 194 -15.08 20.42 -28.36
C LEU A 194 -14.58 20.57 -29.81
N ARG A 195 -15.42 20.23 -30.79
CA ARG A 195 -15.12 20.42 -32.21
C ARG A 195 -14.93 21.90 -32.54
N PHE A 196 -15.81 22.76 -32.06
CA PHE A 196 -15.71 24.20 -32.26
C PHE A 196 -14.41 24.73 -31.65
N THR A 197 -14.13 24.42 -30.38
CA THR A 197 -12.91 24.88 -29.70
C THR A 197 -11.64 24.39 -30.38
N ASN A 198 -11.59 23.14 -30.84
CA ASN A 198 -10.44 22.60 -31.55
C ASN A 198 -10.27 23.23 -32.93
N SER A 199 -11.38 23.49 -33.63
CA SER A 199 -11.36 24.18 -34.93
C SER A 199 -10.87 25.62 -34.81
N THR A 200 -11.24 26.32 -33.73
CA THR A 200 -10.77 27.69 -33.47
C THR A 200 -9.32 27.73 -32.97
N ARG A 201 -8.86 26.73 -32.21
CA ARG A 201 -7.51 26.70 -31.63
C ARG A 201 -6.44 26.22 -32.63
N LEU A 202 -6.77 25.27 -33.50
CA LEU A 202 -5.78 24.65 -34.38
C LEU A 202 -5.67 25.33 -35.75
N LYS A 203 -6.52 26.32 -36.08
CA LYS A 203 -6.63 26.96 -37.42
C LYS A 203 -6.66 25.97 -38.60
N VAL A 204 -6.93 24.69 -38.36
CA VAL A 204 -6.92 23.60 -39.33
C VAL A 204 -8.21 22.81 -39.15
N LYS A 205 -8.99 22.67 -40.24
CA LYS A 205 -10.17 21.79 -40.28
C LYS A 205 -9.72 20.32 -40.29
N LYS A 206 -9.40 19.74 -39.14
CA LYS A 206 -9.30 18.28 -39.03
C LYS A 206 -10.72 17.69 -39.13
N ARG A 207 -10.95 16.85 -40.15
CA ARG A 207 -12.16 16.01 -40.23
C ARG A 207 -12.05 14.89 -39.20
N HIS A 208 -12.39 15.16 -37.95
CA HIS A 208 -12.59 14.08 -36.99
C HIS A 208 -13.86 13.30 -37.38
N HIS A 209 -13.79 11.98 -37.30
CA HIS A 209 -14.98 11.15 -37.48
C HIS A 209 -15.90 11.40 -36.29
N PHE A 210 -17.17 11.70 -36.57
CA PHE A 210 -18.19 12.06 -35.57
C PHE A 210 -18.28 11.04 -34.41
N THR A 211 -18.01 9.77 -34.70
CA THR A 211 -17.95 8.67 -33.72
C THR A 211 -16.88 8.89 -32.65
N GLU A 212 -15.73 9.46 -33.02
CA GLU A 212 -14.60 9.70 -32.11
C GLU A 212 -14.87 10.92 -31.21
N GLU A 213 -15.48 11.97 -31.75
CA GLU A 213 -15.91 13.15 -30.98
C GLU A 213 -16.99 12.78 -29.94
N LEU A 214 -17.89 11.87 -30.30
CA LEU A 214 -18.89 11.30 -29.38
C LEU A 214 -18.24 10.43 -28.29
N ARG A 215 -17.14 9.74 -28.61
CA ARG A 215 -16.36 8.96 -27.63
C ARG A 215 -15.64 9.87 -26.64
N GLU A 216 -14.97 10.91 -27.13
CA GLU A 216 -14.29 11.89 -26.29
C GLU A 216 -15.26 12.66 -25.38
N SER A 217 -16.37 13.17 -25.93
CA SER A 217 -17.39 13.86 -25.13
C SER A 217 -17.96 12.98 -24.03
N LYS A 218 -18.19 11.68 -24.30
CA LYS A 218 -18.61 10.71 -23.28
C LYS A 218 -17.56 10.57 -22.17
N LEU A 219 -16.28 10.48 -22.52
CA LEU A 219 -15.18 10.40 -21.54
C LEU A 219 -15.08 11.66 -20.68
N TRP A 220 -15.22 12.84 -21.29
CA TRP A 220 -15.22 14.11 -20.56
C TRP A 220 -16.41 14.25 -19.60
N LEU A 221 -17.61 13.86 -20.02
CA LEU A 221 -18.79 13.86 -19.15
C LEU A 221 -18.65 12.87 -17.98
N LEU A 222 -18.00 11.73 -18.22
CA LEU A 222 -17.67 10.78 -17.14
C LEU A 222 -16.60 11.35 -16.20
N LYS A 223 -15.59 12.06 -16.72
CA LYS A 223 -14.55 12.73 -15.92
C LYS A 223 -15.14 13.85 -15.06
N TRP A 224 -16.07 14.63 -15.62
CA TRP A 224 -16.76 15.71 -14.92
C TRP A 224 -17.64 15.22 -13.76
N ASN A 225 -18.38 14.12 -13.99
CA ASN A 225 -19.20 13.50 -12.94
C ASN A 225 -18.39 12.82 -11.83
N LYS A 226 -17.07 12.62 -12.02
CA LYS A 226 -16.16 12.08 -11.01
C LYS A 226 -15.57 13.13 -10.06
N LYS A 227 -16.00 14.41 -10.09
CA LYS A 227 -15.60 15.43 -9.09
C LYS A 227 -16.29 15.22 -7.72
N LEU A 228 -15.85 14.17 -7.03
CA LEU A 228 -15.65 13.98 -5.58
C LEU A 228 -14.28 13.25 -5.59
N ILE A 229 -13.08 13.82 -5.42
CA ILE A 229 -12.50 14.85 -4.53
C ILE A 229 -11.17 15.36 -5.21
N PRO A 230 -10.27 16.14 -4.56
CA PRO A 230 -9.98 17.58 -4.72
C PRO A 230 -8.75 17.92 -5.59
N ALA A 231 -8.49 19.24 -5.69
CA ALA A 231 -7.41 19.93 -6.38
C ALA A 231 -5.99 19.41 -6.13
N SER A 232 -5.19 19.34 -7.20
CA SER A 232 -4.02 20.23 -7.41
C SER A 232 -3.25 19.77 -8.65
N ASP A 233 -3.50 20.42 -9.79
CA ASP A 233 -2.45 20.68 -10.80
C ASP A 233 -2.31 22.19 -10.87
N GLU A 234 -1.87 22.80 -9.77
CA GLU A 234 -1.14 24.05 -9.84
C GLU A 234 0.31 23.67 -10.05
N GLN A 235 0.77 23.69 -11.30
CA GLN A 235 2.11 24.10 -11.73
C GLN A 235 2.15 23.86 -13.24
N GLY A 236 1.65 24.85 -13.97
CA GLY A 236 1.83 24.92 -15.42
C GLY A 236 3.23 25.40 -15.76
N VAL A 237 3.76 24.95 -16.90
CA VAL A 237 4.59 25.75 -17.80
C VAL A 237 4.35 25.24 -19.23
N LEU A 238 3.76 26.13 -20.04
CA LEU A 238 3.62 26.21 -21.51
C LEU A 238 2.87 25.09 -22.26
#